data_AF-W4HJF7-F1
#
_entry.id   AF-W4HJF7-F1
#
_cell.length_a   1.000
_cell.length_b   1.000
_cell.length_c   1.000
_cell.angle_alpha   90.00
_cell.angle_beta   90.00
_cell.angle_gamma   90.00
#
_symmetry.space_group_name_H-M   'P 1'
#
loop_
_entity.id
_entity.type
_entity.pdbx_description
1 polymer ?
#
loop_
_entity_poly.entity_id
_entity_poly.type
_entity_poly.pdbx_seq_one_letter_code
_entity_poly.pdbx_strand_id
1 'polypeptide(L)'
;MPLFRLCLGLLAAMVILPGAALALCDGADALPDHVIALVDRRAEPDPAAGRIATLAGPTLARLGLTPLYIDAAASLPDDLDMTRIAGVLSWFDGPVPRPDVLAEWMNANEAACGAALPTLVLGDAGGPALWQRLGTDGRRATILHDGAARSLTVQARWLGADAPLSVPPGPVDAPRLPPGATPLATLRGPDGLPRALGFETGTRTWVSDRIVRAADGRGAVLWLADPDSLFSRLAPAGPHPVPDLSVAQGRRIGLAILDPDGWTRRGAATGLASLGPPAHDLAADWAAAANGAPLTFAWPAPGALQADGPAGSAAQEAAGTLSALPGVRTLPLSEGGWLGDPDTPRLRVGSPATTPWDAPPRLDALEVRPLAGPPGFADPTGLHTRAATVTDTAAPTPVAPDVLLVRASDFLTFSGRSGATSGLAQTTGPERTPMDATSYAEWLETTRETRILPDGPLRWRVTRPGGPGTLRIDAAGALALDVADSSGVLGARRFGASLFLALDPASTKAVISLAESRDGAAARFTPGDISLIEAGPRLSDLRRTACAVVVTISGSAPGATRWSIAGEAPRARIDGAPVPMERDEDGWRVDVPDSRAAPVTLEIDAGCAE
;
A
#
# COMPACT_ATOMS: atom_id res chain seq x y z
N MET A 1 -61.83 -8.50 -2.92
CA MET A 1 -60.43 -8.42 -2.43
C MET A 1 -59.44 -8.59 -3.58
N PRO A 2 -59.07 -7.50 -4.28
CA PRO A 2 -57.74 -7.42 -4.91
C PRO A 2 -57.23 -5.95 -4.99
N LEU A 3 -56.96 -5.32 -3.85
CA LEU A 3 -56.42 -3.93 -3.82
C LEU A 3 -55.24 -3.74 -2.87
N PHE A 4 -54.77 -4.82 -2.21
CA PHE A 4 -53.73 -4.75 -1.17
C PHE A 4 -52.33 -5.21 -1.63
N ARG A 5 -52.14 -5.54 -2.92
CA ARG A 5 -50.83 -6.00 -3.46
C ARG A 5 -50.08 -4.97 -4.31
N LEU A 6 -50.65 -3.80 -4.59
CA LEU A 6 -49.99 -2.79 -5.43
C LEU A 6 -49.16 -1.75 -4.64
N CYS A 7 -49.42 -1.55 -3.34
CA CYS A 7 -48.71 -0.53 -2.55
C CYS A 7 -47.41 -1.02 -1.87
N LEU A 8 -47.09 -2.32 -1.94
CA LEU A 8 -45.85 -2.86 -1.35
C LEU A 8 -44.67 -2.92 -2.34
N GLY A 9 -44.88 -2.58 -3.62
CA GLY A 9 -43.84 -2.64 -4.65
C GLY A 9 -43.09 -1.32 -4.89
N LEU A 10 -43.55 -0.19 -4.31
CA LEU A 10 -42.97 1.14 -4.60
C LEU A 10 -42.11 1.73 -3.47
N LEU A 11 -41.97 1.04 -2.34
CA LEU A 11 -41.17 1.50 -1.19
C LEU A 11 -39.79 0.83 -1.07
N ALA A 12 -39.41 -0.05 -2.01
CA ALA A 12 -38.22 -0.91 -1.88
C ALA A 12 -36.99 -0.49 -2.70
N ALA A 13 -36.99 0.70 -3.33
CA ALA A 13 -35.80 1.15 -4.07
C ALA A 13 -35.61 2.67 -4.00
N MET A 14 -35.77 3.26 -2.82
CA MET A 14 -35.00 4.46 -2.50
C MET A 14 -33.57 3.99 -2.26
N VAL A 15 -32.89 3.59 -3.35
CA VAL A 15 -31.44 3.41 -3.37
C VAL A 15 -30.92 4.79 -2.99
N ILE A 16 -30.48 4.91 -1.74
CA ILE A 16 -29.68 6.04 -1.29
C ILE A 16 -28.45 5.98 -2.19
N LEU A 17 -28.50 6.72 -3.30
CA LEU A 17 -27.34 6.90 -4.16
C LEU A 17 -26.23 7.38 -3.21
N PRO A 18 -25.10 6.66 -3.11
CA PRO A 18 -24.01 7.07 -2.24
C PRO A 18 -23.69 8.52 -2.60
N GLY A 19 -23.89 9.42 -1.63
CA GLY A 19 -23.65 10.84 -1.82
C GLY A 19 -22.26 11.01 -2.40
N ALA A 20 -22.12 11.84 -3.43
CA ALA A 20 -20.82 12.18 -3.97
C ALA A 20 -19.87 12.47 -2.80
N ALA A 21 -18.66 11.91 -2.83
CA ALA A 21 -17.63 12.20 -1.84
C ALA A 21 -17.39 13.71 -1.86
N LEU A 22 -18.05 14.42 -0.94
CA LEU A 22 -17.93 15.86 -0.84
C LEU A 22 -16.56 16.16 -0.22
N ALA A 23 -15.94 17.23 -0.73
CA ALA A 23 -14.83 17.89 -0.08
C ALA A 23 -15.15 18.06 1.42
N LEU A 24 -14.25 17.61 2.28
CA LEU A 24 -14.45 17.61 3.72
C LEU A 24 -14.38 19.04 4.29
N CYS A 25 -13.55 19.88 3.68
CA CYS A 25 -13.39 21.30 4.02
C CYS A 25 -13.87 22.19 2.89
N ASP A 26 -14.37 23.37 3.25
CA ASP A 26 -14.79 24.39 2.29
C ASP A 26 -13.62 24.78 1.38
N GLY A 27 -13.86 24.78 0.06
CA GLY A 27 -12.86 25.16 -0.94
C GLY A 27 -11.87 24.07 -1.33
N ALA A 28 -11.97 22.84 -0.82
CA ALA A 28 -11.11 21.75 -1.29
C ALA A 28 -11.45 21.38 -2.74
N ASP A 29 -10.44 21.41 -3.61
CA ASP A 29 -10.55 21.05 -5.03
C ASP A 29 -10.21 19.58 -5.29
N ALA A 30 -9.57 18.93 -4.32
CA ALA A 30 -9.10 17.55 -4.38
C ALA A 30 -9.64 16.71 -3.20
N LEU A 31 -9.61 15.40 -3.37
CA LEU A 31 -9.80 14.46 -2.26
C LEU A 31 -8.68 14.68 -1.23
N PRO A 32 -9.02 14.68 0.07
CA PRO A 32 -8.00 14.80 1.10
C PRO A 32 -7.16 13.52 1.15
N ASP A 33 -5.85 13.71 1.30
CA ASP A 33 -4.83 12.65 1.23
C ASP A 33 -3.88 12.68 2.43
N HIS A 34 -4.16 13.52 3.43
CA HIS A 34 -3.38 13.62 4.66
C HIS A 34 -4.23 13.38 5.90
N VAL A 35 -3.62 12.81 6.94
CA VAL A 35 -4.20 12.76 8.29
C VAL A 35 -3.25 13.45 9.26
N ILE A 36 -3.76 14.33 10.11
CA ILE A 36 -2.96 14.89 11.20
C ILE A 36 -2.69 13.77 12.22
N ALA A 37 -1.43 13.34 12.35
CA ALA A 37 -1.00 12.31 13.29
C ALA A 37 -0.38 12.96 14.53
N LEU A 38 -1.17 13.12 15.59
CA LEU A 38 -0.73 13.70 16.85
C LEU A 38 0.10 12.68 17.64
N VAL A 39 1.33 13.07 17.97
CA VAL A 39 2.31 12.25 18.72
C VAL A 39 2.83 13.02 19.94
N ASP A 40 3.32 12.32 20.96
CA ASP A 40 4.07 12.92 22.05
C ASP A 40 5.54 12.50 21.95
N ARG A 41 6.40 13.38 21.44
CA ARG A 41 7.81 13.02 21.20
C ARG A 41 8.63 12.82 22.46
N ARG A 42 8.08 13.12 23.64
CA ARG A 42 8.71 12.77 24.92
C ARG A 42 8.62 11.27 25.19
N ALA A 43 7.54 10.63 24.72
CA ALA A 43 7.32 9.19 24.79
C ALA A 43 7.86 8.48 23.55
N GLU A 44 7.72 9.10 22.37
CA GLU A 44 8.15 8.55 21.07
C GLU A 44 9.08 9.54 20.34
N PRO A 45 10.38 9.58 20.69
CA PRO A 45 11.31 10.58 20.16
C PRO A 45 11.41 10.62 18.63
N ASP A 46 11.25 9.46 18.00
CA ASP A 46 11.17 9.29 16.55
C ASP A 46 9.75 8.87 16.14
N PRO A 47 8.90 9.81 15.66
CA PRO A 47 7.54 9.51 15.20
C PRO A 47 7.51 8.46 14.09
N ALA A 48 8.55 8.40 13.25
CA ALA A 48 8.65 7.41 12.21
C ALA A 48 8.88 6.00 12.79
N ALA A 49 9.53 5.86 13.95
CA ALA A 49 9.61 4.60 14.67
C ALA A 49 8.44 4.38 15.66
N GLY A 50 7.57 5.38 15.82
CA GLY A 50 6.45 5.38 16.74
C GLY A 50 5.32 4.41 16.38
N ARG A 51 4.33 4.32 17.27
CA ARG A 51 3.21 3.37 17.12
C ARG A 51 2.31 3.69 15.93
N ILE A 52 2.08 4.97 15.64
CA ILE A 52 1.24 5.37 14.51
C ILE A 52 1.90 4.93 13.20
N ALA A 53 3.20 5.20 13.03
CA ALA A 53 3.95 4.80 11.84
C ALA A 53 4.00 3.27 11.67
N THR A 54 4.24 2.53 12.75
CA THR A 54 4.45 1.08 12.70
C THR A 54 3.16 0.28 12.64
N LEU A 55 2.09 0.72 13.30
CA LEU A 55 0.83 -0.02 13.41
C LEU A 55 -0.24 0.54 12.48
N ALA A 56 -0.46 1.86 12.48
CA ALA A 56 -1.53 2.49 11.68
C ALA A 56 -1.13 2.80 10.23
N GLY A 57 0.17 3.06 10.01
CA GLY A 57 0.76 3.31 8.70
C GLY A 57 0.21 2.40 7.59
N PRO A 58 0.20 1.06 7.74
CA PRO A 58 -0.31 0.14 6.71
C PRO A 58 -1.68 0.47 6.18
N THR A 59 -2.60 0.67 7.11
CA THR A 59 -3.99 0.87 6.77
C THR A 59 -4.21 2.29 6.28
N LEU A 60 -3.49 3.28 6.83
CA LEU A 60 -3.52 4.64 6.30
C LEU A 60 -3.03 4.70 4.85
N ALA A 61 -1.89 4.06 4.54
CA ALA A 61 -1.37 3.98 3.18
C ALA A 61 -2.34 3.25 2.24
N ARG A 62 -2.98 2.17 2.71
CA ARG A 62 -4.07 1.50 1.98
C ARG A 62 -5.20 2.48 1.68
N LEU A 63 -5.63 3.28 2.65
CA LEU A 63 -6.70 4.26 2.45
C LEU A 63 -6.27 5.49 1.65
N GLY A 64 -5.02 5.56 1.15
CA GLY A 64 -4.51 6.72 0.43
C GLY A 64 -4.20 7.92 1.31
N LEU A 65 -4.04 7.69 2.61
CA LEU A 65 -3.80 8.72 3.61
C LEU A 65 -2.34 8.73 4.05
N THR A 66 -1.74 9.92 4.03
CA THR A 66 -0.38 10.19 4.49
C THR A 66 -0.41 10.83 5.87
N PRO A 67 0.27 10.26 6.89
CA PRO A 67 0.33 10.88 8.20
C PRO A 67 1.22 12.15 8.18
N LEU A 68 0.66 13.26 8.66
CA LEU A 68 1.38 14.48 9.00
C LEU A 68 1.65 14.50 10.51
N TYR A 69 2.86 14.13 10.92
CA TYR A 69 3.21 14.02 12.34
C TYR A 69 3.34 15.40 12.99
N ILE A 70 2.51 15.66 14.01
CA ILE A 70 2.56 16.89 14.82
C ILE A 70 2.81 16.51 16.28
N ASP A 71 3.87 17.07 16.85
CA ASP A 71 4.22 16.86 18.26
C ASP A 71 3.32 17.69 19.17
N ALA A 72 2.46 17.02 19.93
CA ALA A 72 1.56 17.62 20.91
C ALA A 72 2.30 18.35 22.05
N ALA A 73 3.60 18.08 22.24
CA ALA A 73 4.43 18.79 23.22
C ALA A 73 5.09 20.06 22.68
N ALA A 74 5.19 20.21 21.35
CA ALA A 74 5.87 21.33 20.69
C ALA A 74 4.91 22.51 20.41
N SER A 75 5.44 23.59 19.82
CA SER A 75 4.61 24.62 19.21
C SER A 75 3.84 24.01 18.03
N LEU A 76 2.53 24.27 17.98
CA LEU A 76 1.65 23.74 16.95
C LEU A 76 1.73 24.64 15.71
N PRO A 77 1.66 24.09 14.48
CA PRO A 77 1.73 24.87 13.26
C PRO A 77 0.46 25.68 13.03
N ASP A 78 0.59 26.91 12.55
CA ASP A 78 -0.54 27.79 12.26
C ASP A 78 -0.99 27.75 10.78
N ASP A 79 -0.20 27.10 9.91
CA ASP A 79 -0.29 27.16 8.45
C ASP A 79 -0.55 25.79 7.79
N LEU A 80 -1.48 25.02 8.34
CA LEU A 80 -1.89 23.76 7.71
C LEU A 80 -2.79 24.00 6.49
N ASP A 81 -2.49 23.30 5.39
CA ASP A 81 -3.39 23.20 4.24
C ASP A 81 -4.56 22.26 4.57
N MET A 82 -5.59 22.84 5.22
CA MET A 82 -6.77 22.10 5.65
C MET A 82 -7.53 21.44 4.51
N THR A 83 -7.37 21.90 3.26
CA THR A 83 -8.04 21.30 2.10
C THR A 83 -7.56 19.88 1.81
N ARG A 84 -6.39 19.49 2.31
CA ARG A 84 -5.82 18.14 2.15
C ARG A 84 -6.02 17.23 3.37
N ILE A 85 -6.56 17.75 4.47
CA ILE A 85 -6.69 17.01 5.73
C ILE A 85 -8.00 16.22 5.75
N ALA A 86 -7.88 14.89 5.79
CA ALA A 86 -9.00 13.95 5.85
C ALA A 86 -9.50 13.74 7.29
N GLY A 87 -8.64 13.99 8.27
CA GLY A 87 -8.99 13.83 9.68
C GLY A 87 -7.81 14.00 10.63
N VAL A 88 -8.06 13.68 11.90
CA VAL A 88 -7.07 13.69 12.99
C VAL A 88 -6.98 12.30 13.59
N LEU A 89 -5.76 11.79 13.74
CA LEU A 89 -5.42 10.57 14.44
C LEU A 89 -4.53 10.91 15.63
N SER A 90 -4.88 10.46 16.83
CA SER A 90 -4.00 10.56 18.01
C SER A 90 -3.85 9.20 18.68
N TRP A 91 -2.65 8.89 19.14
CA TRP A 91 -2.40 7.67 19.91
C TRP A 91 -1.41 7.92 21.05
N PHE A 92 -1.93 8.21 22.25
CA PHE A 92 -1.12 8.53 23.42
C PHE A 92 -1.17 7.44 24.49
N ASP A 93 -0.11 7.33 25.30
CA ASP A 93 -0.08 6.51 26.52
C ASP A 93 -0.64 7.21 27.75
N GLY A 94 -0.85 8.52 27.68
CA GLY A 94 -1.24 9.33 28.81
C GLY A 94 -1.40 10.81 28.46
N PRO A 95 -1.51 11.68 29.47
CA PRO A 95 -1.75 13.09 29.26
C PRO A 95 -0.55 13.81 28.60
N VAL A 96 -0.86 14.63 27.58
CA VAL A 96 0.10 15.51 26.92
C VAL A 96 0.33 16.78 27.76
N PRO A 97 1.41 17.56 27.56
CA PRO A 97 1.74 18.67 28.46
C PRO A 97 0.73 19.83 28.47
N ARG A 98 0.10 20.10 27.32
CA ARG A 98 -0.78 21.26 27.09
C ARG A 98 -2.07 20.86 26.37
N PRO A 99 -2.93 20.04 26.99
CA PRO A 99 -4.11 19.49 26.34
C PRO A 99 -5.16 20.55 25.98
N ASP A 100 -5.21 21.64 26.73
CA ASP A 100 -6.03 22.84 26.48
C ASP A 100 -5.61 23.54 25.19
N VAL A 101 -4.32 23.86 25.05
CA VAL A 101 -3.77 24.50 23.84
C VAL A 101 -4.00 23.62 22.61
N LEU A 102 -3.78 22.31 22.73
CA LEU A 102 -4.04 21.38 21.63
C LEU A 102 -5.53 21.31 21.26
N ALA A 103 -6.42 21.30 22.25
CA ALA A 103 -7.86 21.29 22.02
C ALA A 103 -8.35 22.57 21.32
N GLU A 104 -7.83 23.74 21.71
CA GLU A 104 -8.09 25.03 21.07
C GLU A 104 -7.57 25.07 19.63
N TRP A 105 -6.34 24.59 19.40
CA TRP A 105 -5.77 24.49 18.08
C TRP A 105 -6.60 23.57 17.15
N MET A 106 -7.06 22.42 17.64
CA MET A 106 -7.96 21.55 16.85
C MET A 106 -9.29 22.24 16.52
N ASN A 107 -9.87 23.00 17.46
CA ASN A 107 -11.09 23.78 17.20
C ASN A 107 -10.86 24.86 16.13
N ALA A 108 -9.72 25.54 16.18
CA ALA A 108 -9.38 26.58 15.20
C ALA A 108 -9.24 25.99 13.78
N ASN A 109 -8.61 24.82 13.65
CA ASN A 109 -8.47 24.13 12.36
C ASN A 109 -9.82 23.59 11.83
N GLU A 110 -10.68 23.03 12.68
CA GLU A 110 -12.05 22.65 12.29
C GLU A 110 -12.86 23.88 11.84
N ALA A 111 -12.72 25.02 12.53
CA ALA A 111 -13.37 26.27 12.15
C ALA A 111 -12.85 26.80 10.80
N ALA A 112 -11.54 26.71 10.55
CA ALA A 112 -10.93 27.09 9.27
C ALA A 112 -11.35 26.16 8.12
N CYS A 113 -11.53 24.86 8.41
CA CYS A 113 -12.07 23.86 7.48
C CYS A 113 -13.56 24.11 7.16
N GLY A 114 -14.31 24.75 8.05
CA GLY A 114 -15.77 24.92 7.92
C GLY A 114 -16.58 23.71 8.39
N ALA A 115 -15.92 22.62 8.81
CA ALA A 115 -16.54 21.39 9.25
C ALA A 115 -15.75 20.70 10.37
N ALA A 116 -16.44 19.87 11.17
CA ALA A 116 -15.78 19.00 12.13
C ALA A 116 -15.02 17.89 11.41
N LEU A 117 -13.73 17.76 11.69
CA LEU A 117 -12.88 16.73 11.09
C LEU A 117 -13.19 15.37 11.72
N PRO A 118 -13.22 14.28 10.92
CA PRO A 118 -13.12 12.93 11.45
C PRO A 118 -11.94 12.82 12.42
N THR A 119 -12.20 12.35 13.62
CA THR A 119 -11.18 12.23 14.67
C THR A 119 -11.17 10.81 15.19
N LEU A 120 -10.02 10.14 15.11
CA LEU A 120 -9.79 8.83 15.70
C LEU A 120 -8.77 8.95 16.83
N VAL A 121 -9.21 8.61 18.04
CA VAL A 121 -8.38 8.62 19.26
C VAL A 121 -8.17 7.17 19.70
N LEU A 122 -6.91 6.73 19.72
CA LEU A 122 -6.51 5.42 20.22
C LEU A 122 -5.76 5.57 21.55
N GLY A 123 -6.07 4.75 22.55
CA GLY A 123 -5.42 4.87 23.87
C GLY A 123 -5.94 6.03 24.71
N ASP A 124 -5.05 6.79 25.33
CA ASP A 124 -5.43 7.97 26.12
C ASP A 124 -5.77 9.15 25.19
N ALA A 125 -6.78 9.94 25.56
CA ALA A 125 -7.16 11.13 24.79
C ALA A 125 -6.15 12.28 24.91
N GLY A 126 -5.21 12.23 25.85
CA GLY A 126 -4.17 13.24 26.08
C GLY A 126 -4.50 14.24 27.19
N GLY A 127 -5.65 14.13 27.86
CA GLY A 127 -5.99 14.97 29.03
C GLY A 127 -7.41 15.54 29.03
N PRO A 128 -7.80 16.29 30.08
CA PRO A 128 -9.21 16.68 30.31
C PRO A 128 -9.85 17.48 29.17
N ALA A 129 -9.14 18.43 28.57
CA ALA A 129 -9.68 19.25 27.48
C ALA A 129 -9.96 18.42 26.22
N LEU A 130 -9.12 17.42 25.93
CA LEU A 130 -9.29 16.51 24.79
C LEU A 130 -10.40 15.49 25.05
N TRP A 131 -10.54 15.00 26.28
CA TRP A 131 -11.70 14.21 26.71
C TRP A 131 -13.01 14.98 26.55
N GLN A 132 -13.02 16.28 26.88
CA GLN A 132 -14.20 17.12 26.72
C GLN A 132 -14.63 17.24 25.25
N ARG A 133 -13.69 17.25 24.29
CA ARG A 133 -14.00 17.21 22.84
C ARG A 133 -14.74 15.93 22.42
N LEU A 134 -14.51 14.82 23.13
CA LEU A 134 -15.21 13.54 22.94
C LEU A 134 -16.57 13.49 23.66
N GLY A 135 -16.94 14.55 24.39
CA GLY A 135 -18.21 14.65 25.13
C GLY A 135 -18.18 14.01 26.52
N THR A 136 -17.00 13.76 27.10
CA THR A 136 -16.86 13.15 28.44
C THR A 136 -15.80 13.88 29.28
N ASP A 137 -15.85 13.72 30.60
CA ASP A 137 -14.98 14.47 31.52
C ASP A 137 -13.61 13.81 31.78
N GLY A 138 -13.41 12.55 31.35
CA GLY A 138 -12.16 11.77 31.45
C GLY A 138 -11.69 11.44 32.87
N ARG A 139 -11.97 12.31 33.84
CA ARG A 139 -11.49 12.29 35.24
C ARG A 139 -11.96 11.08 36.06
N ARG A 140 -12.88 10.26 35.54
CA ARG A 140 -13.40 9.05 36.18
C ARG A 140 -13.23 7.80 35.31
N ALA A 141 -12.32 7.84 34.33
CA ALA A 141 -12.18 6.78 33.34
C ALA A 141 -11.48 5.53 33.88
N THR A 142 -10.44 5.66 34.71
CA THR A 142 -9.70 4.47 35.14
C THR A 142 -10.47 3.66 36.17
N ILE A 143 -10.82 2.42 35.82
CA ILE A 143 -11.38 1.43 36.74
C ILE A 143 -10.43 0.23 36.86
N LEU A 144 -10.55 -0.52 37.96
CA LEU A 144 -9.88 -1.82 38.08
C LEU A 144 -10.78 -2.90 37.46
N HIS A 145 -10.32 -3.51 36.36
CA HIS A 145 -10.97 -4.66 35.74
C HIS A 145 -10.42 -5.96 36.32
N ASP A 146 -11.28 -6.94 36.57
CA ASP A 146 -10.94 -8.25 37.16
C ASP A 146 -10.55 -9.30 36.12
N GLY A 147 -10.58 -8.97 34.83
CA GLY A 147 -10.29 -9.88 33.73
C GLY A 147 -11.47 -10.77 33.33
N ALA A 148 -12.65 -10.59 33.92
CA ALA A 148 -13.81 -11.42 33.63
C ALA A 148 -14.47 -11.03 32.29
N ALA A 149 -14.23 -11.85 31.25
CA ALA A 149 -14.78 -11.69 29.89
C ALA A 149 -16.31 -11.58 29.83
N ARG A 150 -17.04 -12.09 30.85
CA ARG A 150 -18.51 -12.04 30.92
C ARG A 150 -19.10 -10.63 31.00
N SER A 151 -18.28 -9.62 31.25
CA SER A 151 -18.71 -8.23 31.36
C SER A 151 -18.56 -7.42 30.06
N LEU A 152 -17.92 -7.98 29.04
CA LEU A 152 -17.55 -7.30 27.80
C LEU A 152 -18.61 -7.48 26.71
N THR A 153 -19.08 -6.37 26.14
CA THR A 153 -19.97 -6.34 24.97
C THR A 153 -19.27 -5.58 23.86
N VAL A 154 -19.10 -6.20 22.70
CA VAL A 154 -18.45 -5.59 21.53
C VAL A 154 -19.40 -5.69 20.34
N GLN A 155 -19.49 -4.62 19.56
CA GLN A 155 -20.19 -4.68 18.29
C GLN A 155 -19.40 -5.55 17.31
N ALA A 156 -20.06 -6.58 16.74
CA ALA A 156 -19.41 -7.59 15.89
C ALA A 156 -18.58 -7.00 14.73
N ARG A 157 -19.02 -5.88 14.15
CA ARG A 157 -18.33 -5.19 13.05
C ARG A 157 -16.93 -4.64 13.39
N TRP A 158 -16.52 -4.66 14.66
CA TRP A 158 -15.23 -4.12 15.11
C TRP A 158 -14.20 -5.17 15.47
N LEU A 159 -14.63 -6.41 15.67
CA LEU A 159 -13.72 -7.49 16.00
C LEU A 159 -13.06 -7.98 14.71
N GLY A 160 -11.73 -8.13 14.75
CA GLY A 160 -11.05 -8.95 13.75
C GLY A 160 -11.60 -10.38 13.80
N ALA A 161 -11.60 -11.06 12.66
CA ALA A 161 -12.12 -12.41 12.54
C ALA A 161 -11.49 -13.33 13.61
N ASP A 162 -12.33 -13.84 14.51
CA ASP A 162 -12.09 -15.05 15.33
C ASP A 162 -11.31 -14.95 16.65
N ALA A 163 -10.82 -13.78 17.10
CA ALA A 163 -10.18 -13.67 18.41
C ALA A 163 -11.20 -13.29 19.52
N PRO A 164 -11.41 -14.13 20.57
CA PRO A 164 -12.19 -13.71 21.73
C PRO A 164 -11.46 -12.54 22.41
N LEU A 165 -12.08 -11.36 22.37
CA LEU A 165 -11.53 -10.17 23.02
C LEU A 165 -11.44 -10.42 24.54
N SER A 166 -10.23 -10.41 25.07
CA SER A 166 -9.97 -10.53 26.51
C SER A 166 -9.23 -9.29 26.96
N VAL A 167 -9.81 -8.55 27.91
CA VAL A 167 -9.15 -7.42 28.55
C VAL A 167 -8.43 -7.96 29.79
N PRO A 168 -7.09 -7.86 29.87
CA PRO A 168 -6.36 -8.33 31.04
C PRO A 168 -6.84 -7.65 32.33
N PRO A 169 -6.77 -8.33 33.49
CA PRO A 169 -7.05 -7.70 34.77
C PRO A 169 -6.08 -6.53 35.02
N GLY A 170 -6.58 -5.45 35.60
CA GLY A 170 -5.78 -4.26 35.90
C GLY A 170 -6.50 -2.94 35.66
N PRO A 171 -5.78 -1.81 35.78
CA PRO A 171 -6.33 -0.50 35.50
C PRO A 171 -6.63 -0.36 34.00
N VAL A 172 -7.85 0.06 33.68
CA VAL A 172 -8.33 0.30 32.33
C VAL A 172 -9.07 1.63 32.29
N ASP A 173 -8.70 2.48 31.34
CA ASP A 173 -9.44 3.69 31.04
C ASP A 173 -10.74 3.33 30.32
N ALA A 174 -11.83 3.43 31.07
CA ALA A 174 -13.17 3.11 30.65
C ALA A 174 -14.12 4.23 31.15
N PRO A 175 -14.22 5.36 30.43
CA PRO A 175 -15.12 6.46 30.80
C PRO A 175 -16.59 6.02 30.74
N ARG A 176 -17.46 6.83 31.34
CA ARG A 176 -18.91 6.71 31.08
C ARG A 176 -19.17 7.06 29.62
N LEU A 177 -20.06 6.29 29.00
CA LEU A 177 -20.50 6.56 27.63
C LEU A 177 -21.13 7.96 27.57
N PRO A 178 -20.66 8.86 26.67
CA PRO A 178 -21.27 10.17 26.50
C PRO A 178 -22.76 10.05 26.13
N PRO A 179 -23.63 11.00 26.54
CA PRO A 179 -25.00 11.04 26.08
C PRO A 179 -25.07 11.08 24.55
N GLY A 180 -25.83 10.16 23.94
CA GLY A 180 -25.98 10.08 22.48
C GLY A 180 -24.83 9.39 21.73
N ALA A 181 -23.77 8.96 22.42
CA ALA A 181 -22.69 8.22 21.77
C ALA A 181 -23.12 6.79 21.42
N THR A 182 -22.60 6.28 20.30
CA THR A 182 -22.78 4.88 19.89
C THR A 182 -21.65 4.04 20.52
N PRO A 183 -21.95 3.08 21.39
CA PRO A 183 -20.91 2.27 22.03
C PRO A 183 -20.30 1.27 21.04
N LEU A 184 -18.98 1.23 20.91
CA LEU A 184 -18.28 0.23 20.11
C LEU A 184 -17.97 -1.01 20.93
N ALA A 185 -17.46 -0.78 22.14
CA ALA A 185 -17.21 -1.80 23.14
C ALA A 185 -17.52 -1.22 24.52
N THR A 186 -18.14 -2.03 25.38
CA THR A 186 -18.45 -1.65 26.75
C THR A 186 -18.14 -2.77 27.72
N LEU A 187 -17.72 -2.40 28.93
CA LEU A 187 -17.65 -3.29 30.07
C LEU A 187 -18.61 -2.82 31.18
N ARG A 188 -18.93 -3.68 32.15
CA ARG A 188 -19.61 -3.26 33.39
C ARG A 188 -18.59 -2.81 34.43
N GLY A 189 -18.73 -1.59 34.93
CA GLY A 189 -17.91 -1.09 36.03
C GLY A 189 -18.29 -1.72 37.38
N PRO A 190 -17.47 -1.51 38.43
CA PRO A 190 -17.77 -1.98 39.80
C PRO A 190 -19.08 -1.39 40.37
N ASP A 191 -19.50 -0.24 39.86
CA ASP A 191 -20.77 0.42 40.19
C ASP A 191 -21.97 -0.14 39.40
N GLY A 192 -21.77 -1.20 38.61
CA GLY A 192 -22.78 -1.82 37.76
C GLY A 192 -23.14 -1.02 36.50
N LEU A 193 -22.58 0.17 36.33
CA LEU A 193 -22.85 1.03 35.18
C LEU A 193 -21.97 0.65 33.98
N PRO A 194 -22.48 0.78 32.74
CA PRO A 194 -21.67 0.55 31.55
C PRO A 194 -20.55 1.58 31.46
N ARG A 195 -19.36 1.10 31.13
CA ARG A 195 -18.18 1.90 30.80
C ARG A 195 -17.76 1.58 29.38
N ALA A 196 -17.38 2.60 28.63
CA ALA A 196 -16.96 2.42 27.25
C ALA A 196 -15.49 2.02 27.20
N LEU A 197 -15.16 1.02 26.37
CA LEU A 197 -13.82 0.76 25.87
C LEU A 197 -13.65 1.28 24.44
N GLY A 198 -14.75 1.67 23.80
CA GLY A 198 -14.74 2.48 22.60
C GLY A 198 -16.13 3.04 22.33
N PHE A 199 -16.22 4.21 21.73
CA PHE A 199 -17.49 4.85 21.37
C PHE A 199 -17.32 5.85 20.22
N GLU A 200 -18.44 6.21 19.62
CA GLU A 200 -18.55 7.22 18.57
C GLU A 200 -19.48 8.35 18.99
N THR A 201 -19.04 9.58 18.79
CA THR A 201 -19.82 10.80 19.03
C THR A 201 -19.69 11.70 17.81
N GLY A 202 -20.66 11.65 16.90
CA GLY A 202 -20.60 12.36 15.62
C GLY A 202 -19.46 11.81 14.74
N THR A 203 -18.53 12.68 14.33
CA THR A 203 -17.33 12.32 13.54
C THR A 203 -16.15 11.86 14.40
N ARG A 204 -16.33 11.76 15.72
CA ARG A 204 -15.25 11.44 16.65
C ARG A 204 -15.40 10.03 17.19
N THR A 205 -14.33 9.27 17.12
CA THR A 205 -14.22 7.90 17.59
C THR A 205 -13.10 7.81 18.61
N TRP A 206 -13.39 7.22 19.76
CA TRP A 206 -12.36 6.85 20.73
C TRP A 206 -12.36 5.34 20.95
N VAL A 207 -11.17 4.75 21.03
CA VAL A 207 -10.97 3.33 21.28
C VAL A 207 -9.80 3.13 22.23
N SER A 208 -10.04 2.38 23.30
CA SER A 208 -9.02 2.03 24.29
C SER A 208 -7.94 1.14 23.66
N ASP A 209 -6.68 1.42 23.95
CA ASP A 209 -5.53 0.61 23.50
C ASP A 209 -5.68 -0.89 23.85
N ARG A 210 -6.39 -1.18 24.95
CA ARG A 210 -6.68 -2.54 25.45
C ARG A 210 -7.51 -3.39 24.50
N ILE A 211 -8.25 -2.77 23.59
CA ILE A 211 -9.09 -3.48 22.60
C ILE A 211 -8.64 -3.22 21.17
N VAL A 212 -7.63 -2.36 20.99
CA VAL A 212 -6.96 -2.15 19.71
C VAL A 212 -5.93 -3.25 19.50
N ARG A 213 -5.12 -3.56 20.54
CA ARG A 213 -4.00 -4.48 20.42
C ARG A 213 -3.81 -5.41 21.62
N ALA A 214 -3.22 -6.58 21.34
CA ALA A 214 -2.65 -7.48 22.33
C ALA A 214 -1.15 -7.69 22.04
N ALA A 215 -0.35 -7.92 23.07
CA ALA A 215 0.96 -8.53 22.88
C ALA A 215 0.78 -10.05 22.85
N ASP A 216 1.37 -10.72 21.86
CA ASP A 216 1.52 -12.18 21.91
C ASP A 216 2.57 -12.56 22.97
N GLY A 217 2.70 -13.86 23.27
CA GLY A 217 3.69 -14.35 24.26
C GLY A 217 5.15 -14.08 23.88
N ARG A 218 5.41 -13.56 22.66
CA ARG A 218 6.72 -13.18 22.14
C ARG A 218 6.89 -11.65 22.05
N GLY A 219 5.91 -10.87 22.50
CA GLY A 219 5.92 -9.41 22.46
C GLY A 219 5.49 -8.81 21.11
N ALA A 220 5.03 -9.63 20.14
CA ALA A 220 4.51 -9.15 18.88
C ALA A 220 3.12 -8.50 19.10
N VAL A 221 2.88 -7.37 18.45
CA VAL A 221 1.59 -6.68 18.55
C VAL A 221 0.60 -7.34 17.59
N LEU A 222 -0.54 -7.78 18.12
CA LEU A 222 -1.67 -8.32 17.37
C LEU A 222 -2.81 -7.31 17.39
N TRP A 223 -3.40 -7.03 16.23
CA TRP A 223 -4.65 -6.27 16.12
C TRP A 223 -5.81 -7.10 16.68
N LEU A 224 -6.52 -6.55 17.67
CA LEU A 224 -7.74 -7.14 18.22
C LEU A 224 -8.98 -6.55 17.53
N ALA A 225 -8.92 -5.26 17.21
CA ALA A 225 -9.90 -4.58 16.39
C ALA A 225 -9.53 -4.69 14.91
N ASP A 226 -10.54 -4.73 14.03
CA ASP A 226 -10.32 -4.63 12.58
C ASP A 226 -9.74 -3.24 12.22
N PRO A 227 -8.48 -3.15 11.78
CA PRO A 227 -7.87 -1.87 11.47
C PRO A 227 -8.57 -1.18 10.29
N ASP A 228 -9.06 -1.92 9.29
CA ASP A 228 -9.72 -1.31 8.12
C ASP A 228 -11.03 -0.61 8.54
N SER A 229 -11.80 -1.23 9.43
CA SER A 229 -12.99 -0.63 10.02
C SER A 229 -12.70 0.60 10.90
N LEU A 230 -11.56 0.62 11.59
CA LEU A 230 -11.12 1.76 12.41
C LEU A 230 -10.69 2.96 11.57
N PHE A 231 -9.74 2.74 10.67
CA PHE A 231 -9.09 3.82 9.94
C PHE A 231 -9.92 4.31 8.75
N SER A 232 -10.83 3.52 8.19
CA SER A 232 -11.76 3.98 7.14
C SER A 232 -12.63 5.17 7.57
N ARG A 233 -12.72 5.45 8.88
CA ARG A 233 -13.38 6.65 9.41
C ARG A 233 -12.67 7.95 9.08
N LEU A 234 -11.37 7.88 8.80
CA LEU A 234 -10.56 9.01 8.38
C LEU A 234 -10.58 9.21 6.86
N ALA A 235 -11.07 8.23 6.10
CA ALA A 235 -11.12 8.28 4.64
C ALA A 235 -12.48 8.80 4.15
N PRO A 236 -12.55 9.34 2.92
CA PRO A 236 -13.83 9.65 2.27
C PRO A 236 -14.75 8.42 2.25
N ALA A 237 -16.04 8.65 2.51
CA ALA A 237 -17.03 7.57 2.48
C ALA A 237 -17.25 7.05 1.05
N GLY A 238 -17.41 5.74 0.91
CA GLY A 238 -17.72 5.09 -0.36
C GLY A 238 -16.48 4.87 -1.26
N PRO A 239 -16.71 4.31 -2.47
CA PRO A 239 -15.64 4.03 -3.41
C PRO A 239 -15.04 5.34 -3.93
N HIS A 240 -13.73 5.48 -3.75
CA HIS A 240 -12.95 6.59 -4.25
C HIS A 240 -11.59 6.07 -4.73
N PRO A 241 -10.97 6.74 -5.71
CA PRO A 241 -9.66 6.37 -6.16
C PRO A 241 -8.59 6.77 -5.14
N VAL A 242 -7.63 5.88 -4.95
CA VAL A 242 -6.46 6.01 -4.10
C VAL A 242 -5.24 5.69 -4.94
N PRO A 243 -4.15 6.47 -4.87
CA PRO A 243 -2.92 6.08 -5.55
C PRO A 243 -2.38 4.74 -5.04
N ASP A 244 -2.08 3.83 -5.96
CA ASP A 244 -1.61 2.49 -5.60
C ASP A 244 -0.12 2.33 -5.88
N LEU A 245 0.57 1.73 -4.91
CA LEU A 245 2.02 1.54 -4.90
C LEU A 245 2.41 0.06 -4.98
N SER A 246 1.47 -0.81 -5.34
CA SER A 246 1.62 -2.27 -5.30
C SER A 246 1.42 -2.92 -6.68
N VAL A 247 0.70 -2.25 -7.58
CA VAL A 247 0.36 -2.73 -8.92
C VAL A 247 0.76 -1.70 -9.97
N ALA A 248 1.52 -2.12 -10.98
CA ALA A 248 1.87 -1.33 -12.15
C ALA A 248 1.21 -1.94 -13.39
N GLN A 249 0.38 -1.15 -14.09
CA GLN A 249 -0.25 -1.57 -15.35
C GLN A 249 -0.93 -2.94 -15.28
N GLY A 250 -1.67 -3.16 -14.19
CA GLY A 250 -2.42 -4.39 -13.96
C GLY A 250 -1.61 -5.54 -13.37
N ARG A 251 -0.28 -5.47 -13.23
CA ARG A 251 0.51 -6.54 -12.59
C ARG A 251 1.08 -6.08 -11.26
N ARG A 252 1.26 -7.00 -10.31
CA ARG A 252 1.89 -6.66 -9.03
C ARG A 252 3.36 -6.31 -9.27
N ILE A 253 3.86 -5.33 -8.55
CA ILE A 253 5.27 -4.91 -8.64
C ILE A 253 6.12 -5.96 -7.95
N GLY A 254 7.22 -6.35 -8.58
CA GLY A 254 8.25 -7.20 -7.98
C GLY A 254 9.57 -6.44 -7.84
N LEU A 255 10.11 -6.35 -6.63
CA LEU A 255 11.43 -5.78 -6.34
C LEU A 255 12.39 -6.90 -5.95
N ALA A 256 13.48 -7.06 -6.69
CA ALA A 256 14.59 -7.94 -6.31
C ALA A 256 15.76 -7.10 -5.80
N ILE A 257 16.18 -7.34 -4.57
CA ILE A 257 17.23 -6.60 -3.89
C ILE A 257 18.29 -7.58 -3.39
N LEU A 258 19.54 -7.35 -3.79
CA LEU A 258 20.72 -8.05 -3.31
C LEU A 258 21.41 -7.22 -2.23
N ASP A 259 21.40 -7.72 -1.01
CA ASP A 259 22.09 -7.17 0.16
C ASP A 259 23.55 -7.71 0.22
N PRO A 260 24.56 -6.84 0.35
CA PRO A 260 25.96 -7.24 0.46
C PRO A 260 26.31 -7.95 1.78
N ASP A 261 25.38 -8.18 2.71
CA ASP A 261 25.67 -8.90 3.95
C ASP A 261 26.29 -10.29 3.69
N GLY A 262 27.56 -10.43 4.10
CA GLY A 262 28.38 -11.60 3.89
C GLY A 262 29.06 -11.69 2.51
N TRP A 263 29.16 -10.60 1.75
CA TRP A 263 29.77 -10.54 0.41
C TRP A 263 31.17 -11.17 0.29
N THR A 264 31.99 -11.04 1.33
CA THR A 264 33.37 -11.59 1.38
C THR A 264 33.44 -12.99 2.00
N ARG A 265 32.33 -13.53 2.52
CA ARG A 265 32.30 -14.88 3.12
C ARG A 265 32.42 -15.95 2.04
N ARG A 266 32.83 -17.15 2.45
CA ARG A 266 33.02 -18.31 1.57
C ARG A 266 32.20 -19.49 2.05
N GLY A 267 31.76 -20.31 1.10
CA GLY A 267 31.10 -21.57 1.38
C GLY A 267 32.05 -22.59 2.02
N ALA A 268 31.49 -23.70 2.50
CA ALA A 268 32.30 -24.81 2.96
C ALA A 268 33.21 -25.35 1.84
N ALA A 269 34.45 -25.69 2.18
CA ALA A 269 35.38 -26.31 1.23
C ALA A 269 34.83 -27.67 0.76
N THR A 270 34.82 -27.88 -0.56
CA THR A 270 34.54 -29.18 -1.17
C THR A 270 35.87 -29.84 -1.53
N GLY A 271 35.98 -31.17 -1.42
CA GLY A 271 37.24 -31.95 -1.37
C GLY A 271 38.31 -31.77 -2.45
N LEU A 272 38.16 -30.85 -3.41
CA LEU A 272 39.16 -30.48 -4.42
C LEU A 272 39.67 -29.03 -4.31
N ALA A 273 39.02 -28.18 -3.51
CA ALA A 273 39.42 -26.79 -3.30
C ALA A 273 39.63 -26.52 -1.81
N SER A 274 40.77 -25.93 -1.44
CA SER A 274 41.09 -25.57 -0.05
C SER A 274 40.19 -24.47 0.51
N LEU A 275 39.50 -23.73 -0.36
CA LEU A 275 38.51 -22.70 -0.03
C LEU A 275 37.26 -22.91 -0.87
N GLY A 276 36.08 -22.82 -0.27
CA GLY A 276 34.82 -22.81 -1.01
C GLY A 276 34.65 -21.54 -1.87
N PRO A 277 33.68 -21.52 -2.80
CA PRO A 277 33.37 -20.35 -3.60
C PRO A 277 32.97 -19.18 -2.69
N PRO A 278 33.41 -17.95 -2.99
CA PRO A 278 32.98 -16.77 -2.26
C PRO A 278 31.52 -16.42 -2.59
N ALA A 279 30.85 -15.76 -1.66
CA ALA A 279 29.45 -15.35 -1.80
C ALA A 279 29.24 -14.43 -3.02
N HIS A 280 30.19 -13.54 -3.32
CA HIS A 280 30.10 -12.62 -4.45
C HIS A 280 30.09 -13.30 -5.81
N ASP A 281 30.85 -14.38 -6.01
CA ASP A 281 30.81 -15.15 -7.26
C ASP A 281 29.43 -15.79 -7.45
N LEU A 282 28.90 -16.41 -6.39
CA LEU A 282 27.58 -17.06 -6.42
C LEU A 282 26.43 -16.05 -6.63
N ALA A 283 26.54 -14.86 -6.05
CA ALA A 283 25.58 -13.79 -6.22
C ALA A 283 25.62 -13.19 -7.64
N ALA A 284 26.82 -13.07 -8.23
CA ALA A 284 26.98 -12.63 -9.61
C ALA A 284 26.37 -13.64 -10.61
N ASP A 285 26.57 -14.94 -10.39
CA ASP A 285 25.93 -15.99 -11.18
C ASP A 285 24.39 -15.91 -11.11
N TRP A 286 23.85 -15.69 -9.91
CA TRP A 286 22.41 -15.51 -9.71
C TRP A 286 21.87 -14.24 -10.41
N ALA A 287 22.58 -13.12 -10.33
CA ALA A 287 22.19 -11.90 -11.03
C ALA A 287 22.27 -12.03 -12.55
N ALA A 288 23.29 -12.73 -13.07
CA ALA A 288 23.38 -13.05 -14.50
C ALA A 288 22.21 -13.93 -14.95
N ALA A 289 21.76 -14.87 -14.10
CA ALA A 289 20.60 -15.71 -14.36
C ALA A 289 19.26 -14.92 -14.40
N ALA A 290 19.23 -13.68 -13.89
CA ALA A 290 18.07 -12.78 -14.03
C ALA A 290 17.79 -12.39 -15.49
N ASN A 291 18.71 -12.68 -16.42
CA ASN A 291 18.57 -12.43 -17.86
C ASN A 291 18.17 -10.98 -18.19
N GLY A 292 18.71 -10.02 -17.43
CA GLY A 292 18.44 -8.60 -17.61
C GLY A 292 17.14 -8.08 -16.99
N ALA A 293 16.45 -8.89 -16.20
CA ALA A 293 15.37 -8.40 -15.35
C ALA A 293 15.91 -7.35 -14.35
N PRO A 294 15.13 -6.29 -14.05
CA PRO A 294 15.50 -5.28 -13.06
C PRO A 294 15.88 -5.88 -11.70
N LEU A 295 17.07 -5.53 -11.22
CA LEU A 295 17.61 -5.98 -9.95
C LEU A 295 18.35 -4.84 -9.26
N THR A 296 18.12 -4.67 -7.97
CA THR A 296 18.83 -3.67 -7.17
C THR A 296 19.98 -4.33 -6.43
N PHE A 297 21.19 -3.82 -6.59
CA PHE A 297 22.32 -4.19 -5.76
C PHE A 297 22.57 -3.10 -4.71
N ALA A 298 22.36 -3.45 -3.44
CA ALA A 298 22.53 -2.57 -2.29
C ALA A 298 24.01 -2.35 -1.97
N TRP A 299 24.77 -1.78 -2.91
CA TRP A 299 26.20 -1.64 -2.76
C TRP A 299 26.53 -0.72 -1.58
N PRO A 300 27.46 -1.07 -0.67
CA PRO A 300 27.92 -0.12 0.32
C PRO A 300 28.52 1.11 -0.36
N ALA A 301 28.44 2.27 0.28
CA ALA A 301 29.09 3.48 -0.21
C ALA A 301 30.58 3.19 -0.56
N PRO A 302 31.11 3.71 -1.69
CA PRO A 302 32.51 3.54 -2.05
C PRO A 302 33.43 3.90 -0.88
N GLY A 303 34.08 2.89 -0.29
CA GLY A 303 34.94 3.03 0.90
C GLY A 303 34.53 2.21 2.14
N ALA A 304 33.29 1.72 2.24
CA ALA A 304 32.89 0.89 3.41
C ALA A 304 33.41 -0.55 3.32
N LEU A 305 33.67 -1.05 2.11
CA LEU A 305 34.51 -2.22 1.92
C LEU A 305 35.97 -1.74 1.93
N GLN A 306 36.58 -1.67 3.12
CA GLN A 306 38.04 -1.53 3.20
C GLN A 306 38.67 -2.69 2.44
N ALA A 307 39.37 -2.38 1.35
CA ALA A 307 40.07 -3.33 0.50
C ALA A 307 41.37 -3.83 1.16
N ASP A 308 41.30 -4.21 2.44
CA ASP A 308 42.46 -4.71 3.17
C ASP A 308 42.71 -6.17 2.76
N GLY A 309 43.56 -6.32 1.75
CA GLY A 309 44.07 -7.60 1.26
C GLY A 309 43.33 -8.19 0.06
N PRO A 310 43.81 -9.34 -0.46
CA PRO A 310 43.37 -9.88 -1.75
C PRO A 310 41.87 -10.19 -1.84
N ALA A 311 41.24 -10.57 -0.71
CA ALA A 311 39.81 -10.87 -0.67
C ALA A 311 38.94 -9.61 -0.83
N GLY A 312 39.39 -8.46 -0.31
CA GLY A 312 38.70 -7.18 -0.48
C GLY A 312 38.78 -6.69 -1.93
N SER A 313 39.96 -6.80 -2.56
CA SER A 313 40.13 -6.44 -3.97
C SER A 313 39.27 -7.29 -4.90
N ALA A 314 39.23 -8.62 -4.70
CA ALA A 314 38.37 -9.51 -5.47
C ALA A 314 36.88 -9.19 -5.28
N ALA A 315 36.46 -8.90 -4.04
CA ALA A 315 35.08 -8.53 -3.74
C ALA A 315 34.67 -7.20 -4.41
N GLN A 316 35.58 -6.24 -4.53
CA GLN A 316 35.36 -4.97 -5.22
C GLN A 316 35.29 -5.15 -6.74
N GLU A 317 36.16 -5.99 -7.31
CA GLU A 317 36.12 -6.35 -8.73
C GLU A 317 34.82 -7.09 -9.10
N ALA A 318 34.40 -8.06 -8.27
CA ALA A 318 33.14 -8.78 -8.46
C ALA A 318 31.94 -7.84 -8.45
N ALA A 319 31.95 -6.83 -7.58
CA ALA A 319 30.90 -5.84 -7.55
C ALA A 319 30.90 -4.90 -8.75
N GLY A 320 32.07 -4.48 -9.24
CA GLY A 320 32.19 -3.74 -10.50
C GLY A 320 31.61 -4.53 -11.67
N THR A 321 31.89 -5.83 -11.71
CA THR A 321 31.35 -6.76 -12.71
C THR A 321 29.83 -6.90 -12.60
N LEU A 322 29.32 -7.15 -11.39
CA LEU A 322 27.88 -7.24 -11.11
C LEU A 322 27.13 -5.96 -11.51
N SER A 323 27.70 -4.79 -11.19
CA SER A 323 27.11 -3.49 -11.51
C SER A 323 27.06 -3.19 -13.01
N ALA A 324 27.90 -3.86 -13.80
CA ALA A 324 27.91 -3.74 -15.25
C ALA A 324 26.90 -4.70 -15.94
N LEU A 325 26.27 -5.62 -15.20
CA LEU A 325 25.27 -6.51 -15.78
C LEU A 325 24.02 -5.72 -16.21
N PRO A 326 23.42 -6.03 -17.38
CA PRO A 326 22.16 -5.42 -17.79
C PRO A 326 21.06 -5.61 -16.73
N GLY A 327 20.30 -4.56 -16.45
CA GLY A 327 19.19 -4.61 -15.48
C GLY A 327 19.62 -4.47 -14.02
N VAL A 328 20.92 -4.53 -13.69
CA VAL A 328 21.41 -4.30 -12.33
C VAL A 328 21.58 -2.80 -12.08
N ARG A 329 20.93 -2.30 -11.04
CA ARG A 329 21.01 -0.92 -10.54
C ARG A 329 21.68 -0.92 -9.18
N THR A 330 22.76 -0.17 -9.03
CA THR A 330 23.45 -0.03 -7.74
C THR A 330 22.87 1.12 -6.93
N LEU A 331 22.56 0.88 -5.66
CA LEU A 331 22.15 1.92 -4.71
C LEU A 331 23.03 1.88 -3.46
N PRO A 332 23.49 3.04 -2.95
CA PRO A 332 24.26 3.09 -1.72
C PRO A 332 23.38 2.66 -0.54
N LEU A 333 23.87 1.72 0.28
CA LEU A 333 23.26 1.32 1.54
C LEU A 333 23.95 2.05 2.71
N SER A 334 23.21 2.86 3.48
CA SER A 334 23.78 3.53 4.67
C SER A 334 23.67 2.69 5.94
N GLU A 335 24.42 3.11 6.96
CA GLU A 335 24.18 2.70 8.35
C GLU A 335 22.70 2.95 8.70
N GLY A 336 22.00 1.92 9.20
CA GLY A 336 20.55 1.95 9.44
C GLY A 336 19.69 1.27 8.36
N GLY A 337 20.30 0.77 7.28
CA GLY A 337 19.62 -0.05 6.26
C GLY A 337 18.95 0.75 5.15
N TRP A 338 19.37 1.98 4.88
CA TRP A 338 18.75 2.83 3.86
C TRP A 338 19.45 2.74 2.51
N LEU A 339 18.73 2.31 1.48
CA LEU A 339 19.11 2.36 0.06
C LEU A 339 18.80 3.74 -0.53
N GLY A 340 19.75 4.33 -1.23
CA GLY A 340 19.50 5.56 -2.00
C GLY A 340 20.53 6.64 -1.71
N ASP A 341 20.81 7.43 -2.74
CA ASP A 341 21.70 8.59 -2.67
C ASP A 341 21.08 9.64 -1.72
N PRO A 342 21.87 10.38 -0.92
CA PRO A 342 21.42 11.57 -0.20
C PRO A 342 20.49 12.51 -0.98
N ASP A 343 20.71 12.65 -2.29
CA ASP A 343 19.95 13.56 -3.16
C ASP A 343 18.73 12.90 -3.83
N THR A 344 18.48 11.62 -3.55
CA THR A 344 17.35 10.85 -4.10
C THR A 344 16.45 10.32 -2.99
N PRO A 345 15.17 10.03 -3.28
CA PRO A 345 14.31 9.31 -2.34
C PRO A 345 14.95 7.98 -1.89
N ARG A 346 14.98 7.76 -0.57
CA ARG A 346 15.67 6.62 0.06
C ARG A 346 14.70 5.53 0.49
N LEU A 347 15.05 4.26 0.24
CA LEU A 347 14.32 3.09 0.69
C LEU A 347 15.03 2.42 1.87
N ARG A 348 14.45 2.44 3.06
CA ARG A 348 14.86 1.56 4.16
C ARG A 348 14.59 0.11 3.81
N VAL A 349 15.57 -0.77 3.97
CA VAL A 349 15.40 -2.21 3.91
C VAL A 349 15.27 -2.70 5.35
N GLY A 350 14.07 -3.13 5.72
CA GLY A 350 13.80 -3.63 7.07
C GLY A 350 14.47 -4.98 7.32
N SER A 351 14.94 -5.24 8.54
CA SER A 351 15.35 -6.59 8.93
C SER A 351 14.11 -7.48 9.17
N PRO A 352 14.10 -8.75 8.71
CA PRO A 352 13.01 -9.71 8.94
C PRO A 352 12.60 -9.91 10.40
N ALA A 353 13.50 -9.62 11.34
CA ALA A 353 13.35 -10.04 12.74
C ALA A 353 12.50 -9.09 13.61
N THR A 354 12.12 -7.89 13.12
CA THR A 354 11.75 -6.79 14.04
C THR A 354 10.33 -6.20 14.05
N THR A 355 9.29 -6.57 13.29
CA THR A 355 9.22 -6.68 11.84
C THR A 355 7.85 -7.15 11.28
N PRO A 356 6.62 -6.79 11.76
CA PRO A 356 5.38 -7.41 11.27
C PRO A 356 5.17 -7.31 9.74
N TRP A 357 4.56 -8.35 9.16
CA TRP A 357 4.52 -8.68 7.73
C TRP A 357 3.67 -7.74 6.87
N ASP A 358 2.84 -6.91 7.50
CA ASP A 358 1.85 -6.03 6.91
C ASP A 358 2.26 -4.55 6.92
N ALA A 359 3.46 -4.20 7.38
CA ALA A 359 3.95 -2.82 7.40
C ALA A 359 4.19 -2.26 5.98
N PRO A 360 3.65 -1.08 5.62
CA PRO A 360 3.72 -0.51 4.28
C PRO A 360 5.06 0.22 4.08
N PRO A 361 5.39 0.53 2.82
CA PRO A 361 6.37 1.56 2.52
C PRO A 361 5.99 2.90 3.17
N ARG A 362 6.91 3.52 3.91
CA ARG A 362 6.71 4.85 4.55
C ARG A 362 7.15 5.95 3.59
N LEU A 363 6.48 7.10 3.56
CA LEU A 363 6.81 8.12 2.56
C LEU A 363 8.12 8.86 2.89
N ASP A 364 8.26 9.40 4.08
CA ASP A 364 9.47 10.06 4.60
C ASP A 364 10.64 9.10 4.91
N ALA A 365 10.38 7.79 4.86
CA ALA A 365 11.21 6.78 5.51
C ALA A 365 11.04 5.37 4.91
N LEU A 366 11.15 5.20 3.58
CA LEU A 366 10.52 4.10 2.87
C LEU A 366 10.98 2.69 3.19
N GLU A 367 10.31 2.03 4.13
CA GLU A 367 10.64 0.68 4.52
C GLU A 367 10.12 -0.39 3.54
N VAL A 368 10.98 -0.82 2.63
CA VAL A 368 10.87 -2.04 1.85
C VAL A 368 11.24 -3.21 2.76
N ARG A 369 10.22 -3.87 3.35
CA ARG A 369 10.47 -5.06 4.15
C ARG A 369 10.61 -6.29 3.25
N PRO A 370 11.62 -7.14 3.48
CA PRO A 370 11.66 -8.45 2.87
C PRO A 370 10.49 -9.28 3.34
N LEU A 371 9.85 -10.03 2.44
CA LEU A 371 9.01 -11.14 2.87
C LEU A 371 9.87 -12.05 3.77
N ALA A 372 9.33 -12.51 4.90
CA ALA A 372 10.05 -13.36 5.83
C ALA A 372 9.19 -14.58 6.15
N GLY A 373 9.59 -15.75 5.67
CA GLY A 373 9.07 -17.01 6.18
C GLY A 373 9.83 -17.43 7.43
N PRO A 374 9.19 -18.07 8.43
CA PRO A 374 9.91 -18.66 9.55
C PRO A 374 10.95 -19.67 9.00
N PRO A 375 12.19 -19.64 9.49
CA PRO A 375 13.17 -20.64 9.09
C PRO A 375 12.66 -22.04 9.46
N GLY A 376 12.67 -22.94 8.48
CA GLY A 376 12.22 -24.33 8.63
C GLY A 376 13.40 -25.31 8.73
N PHE A 377 13.12 -26.56 9.11
CA PHE A 377 14.13 -27.62 9.26
C PHE A 377 14.97 -27.89 7.98
N ALA A 378 14.52 -27.43 6.81
CA ALA A 378 15.25 -27.50 5.53
C ALA A 378 15.38 -26.13 4.80
N ASP A 379 14.91 -25.05 5.42
CA ASP A 379 14.99 -23.68 4.89
C ASP A 379 15.42 -22.72 6.01
N PRO A 380 16.69 -22.75 6.41
CA PRO A 380 17.21 -21.89 7.48
C PRO A 380 17.18 -20.40 7.11
N THR A 381 16.93 -20.07 5.84
CA THR A 381 16.84 -18.69 5.33
C THR A 381 15.40 -18.14 5.27
N GLY A 382 14.41 -19.03 5.31
CA GLY A 382 13.00 -18.71 5.06
C GLY A 382 12.68 -18.39 3.59
N LEU A 383 13.63 -18.49 2.65
CA LEU A 383 13.47 -18.07 1.25
C LEU A 383 12.47 -18.94 0.46
N HIS A 384 12.35 -20.23 0.77
CA HIS A 384 11.34 -21.09 0.13
C HIS A 384 9.93 -20.75 0.60
N THR A 385 9.79 -20.48 1.90
CA THR A 385 8.50 -20.04 2.45
C THR A 385 8.12 -18.67 1.86
N ARG A 386 9.09 -17.77 1.65
CA ARG A 386 8.85 -16.49 0.94
C ARG A 386 8.34 -16.69 -0.48
N ALA A 387 8.97 -17.58 -1.23
CA ALA A 387 8.55 -17.89 -2.60
C ALA A 387 7.13 -18.47 -2.65
N ALA A 388 6.76 -19.29 -1.67
CA ALA A 388 5.37 -19.75 -1.53
C ALA A 388 4.42 -18.58 -1.23
N THR A 389 4.77 -17.71 -0.28
CA THR A 389 3.95 -16.54 0.09
C THR A 389 3.71 -15.60 -1.09
N VAL A 390 4.73 -15.29 -1.91
CA VAL A 390 4.59 -14.45 -3.12
C VAL A 390 3.50 -15.01 -4.06
N THR A 391 3.41 -16.34 -4.15
CA THR A 391 2.50 -17.02 -5.07
C THR A 391 1.03 -16.87 -4.64
N ASP A 392 0.75 -16.83 -3.33
CA ASP A 392 -0.62 -16.83 -2.78
C ASP A 392 -1.18 -15.43 -2.44
N THR A 393 -0.47 -14.37 -2.84
CA THR A 393 -0.76 -12.97 -2.45
C THR A 393 -1.96 -12.32 -3.15
N ALA A 394 -2.76 -13.06 -3.94
CA ALA A 394 -3.94 -12.48 -4.60
C ALA A 394 -5.03 -12.01 -3.61
N ALA A 395 -4.97 -12.48 -2.36
CA ALA A 395 -5.76 -12.00 -1.25
C ALA A 395 -4.91 -12.07 0.05
N PRO A 396 -4.87 -11.02 0.89
CA PRO A 396 -5.62 -9.76 0.82
C PRO A 396 -5.17 -8.80 -0.29
N THR A 397 -5.96 -7.74 -0.55
CA THR A 397 -5.64 -6.69 -1.54
C THR A 397 -4.21 -6.19 -1.33
N PRO A 398 -3.38 -6.12 -2.39
CA PRO A 398 -2.01 -5.69 -2.25
C PRO A 398 -1.92 -4.21 -1.92
N VAL A 399 -1.01 -3.87 -1.01
CA VAL A 399 -0.78 -2.49 -0.53
C VAL A 399 0.69 -2.07 -0.66
N ALA A 400 1.54 -3.01 -1.03
CA ALA A 400 2.98 -2.85 -1.20
C ALA A 400 3.47 -3.79 -2.33
N PRO A 401 4.64 -3.49 -2.92
CA PRO A 401 5.28 -4.37 -3.89
C PRO A 401 5.68 -5.70 -3.23
N ASP A 402 5.83 -6.75 -4.03
CA ASP A 402 6.47 -7.99 -3.58
C ASP A 402 7.98 -7.80 -3.56
N VAL A 403 8.60 -7.98 -2.40
CA VAL A 403 10.01 -7.70 -2.19
C VAL A 403 10.76 -9.00 -1.92
N LEU A 404 11.64 -9.35 -2.85
CA LEU A 404 12.65 -10.36 -2.66
C LEU A 404 13.97 -9.70 -2.23
N LEU A 405 14.29 -9.78 -0.94
CA LEU A 405 15.62 -9.46 -0.44
C LEU A 405 16.44 -10.73 -0.27
N VAL A 406 17.60 -10.77 -0.90
CA VAL A 406 18.57 -11.86 -0.76
C VAL A 406 19.88 -11.27 -0.24
N ARG A 407 20.44 -11.87 0.82
CA ARG A 407 21.79 -11.49 1.28
C ARG A 407 22.83 -12.32 0.55
N ALA A 408 23.99 -11.75 0.34
CA ALA A 408 25.12 -12.48 -0.25
C ALA A 408 25.43 -13.79 0.52
N SER A 409 25.35 -13.74 1.85
CA SER A 409 25.54 -14.92 2.71
C SER A 409 24.52 -16.03 2.51
N ASP A 410 23.31 -15.73 2.01
CA ASP A 410 22.29 -16.74 1.76
C ASP A 410 22.74 -17.71 0.64
N PHE A 411 23.55 -17.24 -0.32
CA PHE A 411 24.08 -18.07 -1.40
C PHE A 411 25.11 -19.11 -0.93
N LEU A 412 25.63 -19.01 0.30
CA LEU A 412 26.63 -19.97 0.80
C LEU A 412 26.03 -21.37 1.05
N THR A 413 24.71 -21.47 1.17
CA THR A 413 24.00 -22.74 1.36
C THR A 413 23.25 -23.14 0.10
N PHE A 414 23.08 -24.45 -0.14
CA PHE A 414 22.28 -24.93 -1.26
C PHE A 414 20.82 -24.44 -1.19
N SER A 415 20.21 -24.53 0.00
CA SER A 415 18.83 -24.10 0.24
C SER A 415 18.65 -22.61 -0.06
N GLY A 416 19.57 -21.75 0.42
CA GLY A 416 19.51 -20.32 0.13
C GLY A 416 19.66 -19.98 -1.36
N ARG A 417 20.55 -20.66 -2.10
CA ARG A 417 20.66 -20.47 -3.57
C ARG A 417 19.38 -20.88 -4.31
N SER A 418 18.83 -22.04 -3.96
CA SER A 418 17.59 -22.55 -4.55
C SER A 418 16.41 -21.62 -4.28
N GLY A 419 16.28 -21.16 -3.03
CA GLY A 419 15.26 -20.19 -2.62
C GLY A 419 15.42 -18.84 -3.32
N ALA A 420 16.63 -18.30 -3.41
CA ALA A 420 16.90 -17.05 -4.12
C ALA A 420 16.57 -17.14 -5.61
N THR A 421 16.92 -18.25 -6.27
CA THR A 421 16.62 -18.47 -7.69
C THR A 421 15.12 -18.60 -7.93
N SER A 422 14.43 -19.37 -7.10
CA SER A 422 12.97 -19.55 -7.19
C SER A 422 12.23 -18.24 -6.94
N GLY A 423 12.63 -17.50 -5.90
CA GLY A 423 12.07 -16.19 -5.58
C GLY A 423 12.29 -15.17 -6.69
N LEU A 424 13.47 -15.19 -7.32
CA LEU A 424 13.78 -14.29 -8.45
C LEU A 424 12.88 -14.59 -9.64
N ALA A 425 12.72 -15.86 -10.00
CA ALA A 425 11.86 -16.29 -11.10
C ALA A 425 10.39 -15.89 -10.88
N GLN A 426 9.91 -15.88 -9.63
CA GLN A 426 8.58 -15.39 -9.30
C GLN A 426 8.46 -13.86 -9.35
N THR A 427 9.43 -13.16 -8.76
CA THR A 427 9.45 -11.69 -8.67
C THR A 427 9.59 -11.05 -10.06
N THR A 428 10.26 -11.75 -10.98
CA THR A 428 10.46 -11.33 -12.38
C THR A 428 9.57 -12.08 -13.37
N GLY A 429 8.65 -12.90 -12.85
CA GLY A 429 7.77 -13.74 -13.65
C GLY A 429 6.67 -12.96 -14.38
N PRO A 430 5.88 -13.64 -15.24
CA PRO A 430 4.86 -13.00 -16.06
C PRO A 430 3.71 -12.38 -15.26
N GLU A 431 3.47 -12.80 -14.01
CA GLU A 431 2.45 -12.22 -13.14
C GLU A 431 2.91 -10.96 -12.40
N ARG A 432 4.14 -10.49 -12.68
CA ARG A 432 4.76 -9.34 -12.02
C ARG A 432 5.30 -8.33 -13.02
N THR A 433 5.36 -7.08 -12.58
CA THR A 433 6.14 -6.03 -13.23
C THR A 433 7.44 -5.89 -12.43
N PRO A 434 8.55 -6.48 -12.90
CA PRO A 434 9.82 -6.33 -12.22
C PRO A 434 10.26 -4.87 -12.29
N MET A 435 10.69 -4.34 -11.16
CA MET A 435 11.09 -2.95 -11.01
C MET A 435 12.31 -2.88 -10.10
N ASP A 436 13.24 -1.98 -10.42
CA ASP A 436 14.34 -1.68 -9.51
C ASP A 436 13.90 -0.66 -8.45
N ALA A 437 14.65 -0.61 -7.34
CA ALA A 437 14.34 0.25 -6.21
C ALA A 437 14.36 1.75 -6.57
N THR A 438 15.20 2.19 -7.51
CA THR A 438 15.25 3.59 -7.93
C THR A 438 13.98 3.96 -8.67
N SER A 439 13.58 3.16 -9.66
CA SER A 439 12.34 3.35 -10.41
C SER A 439 11.12 3.35 -9.49
N TYR A 440 11.11 2.47 -8.47
CA TYR A 440 10.06 2.46 -7.46
C TYR A 440 10.05 3.72 -6.59
N ALA A 441 11.24 4.18 -6.14
CA ALA A 441 11.39 5.40 -5.36
C ALA A 441 10.91 6.65 -6.12
N GLU A 442 11.24 6.76 -7.40
CA GLU A 442 10.75 7.83 -8.29
C GLU A 442 9.23 7.80 -8.43
N TRP A 443 8.65 6.61 -8.57
CA TRP A 443 7.19 6.46 -8.60
C TRP A 443 6.56 6.94 -7.28
N LEU A 444 7.13 6.58 -6.14
CA LEU A 444 6.61 7.02 -4.85
C LEU A 444 6.59 8.54 -4.71
N GLU A 445 7.68 9.22 -5.09
CA GLU A 445 7.75 10.69 -5.04
C GLU A 445 6.72 11.32 -5.98
N THR A 446 6.68 10.87 -7.23
CA THR A 446 5.72 11.43 -8.21
C THR A 446 4.27 11.12 -7.86
N THR A 447 3.99 10.04 -7.13
CA THR A 447 2.66 9.73 -6.61
C THR A 447 2.19 10.76 -5.58
N ARG A 448 3.09 11.38 -4.81
CA ARG A 448 2.73 12.45 -3.85
C ARG A 448 2.21 13.71 -4.50
N GLU A 449 2.61 13.92 -5.76
CA GLU A 449 2.17 15.05 -6.55
C GLU A 449 0.80 14.81 -7.20
N THR A 450 0.30 13.57 -7.15
CA THR A 450 -1.00 13.19 -7.71
C THR A 450 -2.10 13.89 -6.95
N ARG A 451 -2.94 14.61 -7.69
CA ARG A 451 -4.14 15.24 -7.15
C ARG A 451 -5.35 14.62 -7.81
N ILE A 452 -6.30 14.17 -7.01
CA ILE A 452 -7.55 13.57 -7.47
C ILE A 452 -8.68 14.54 -7.15
N LEU A 453 -9.29 15.11 -8.18
CA LEU A 453 -10.35 16.09 -8.07
C LEU A 453 -11.69 15.40 -8.38
N PRO A 454 -12.69 15.43 -7.49
CA PRO A 454 -14.04 14.99 -7.82
C PRO A 454 -14.58 15.77 -9.03
N ASP A 455 -15.11 15.07 -10.03
CA ASP A 455 -15.68 15.65 -11.26
C ASP A 455 -17.13 15.20 -11.51
N GLY A 456 -17.76 14.59 -10.50
CA GLY A 456 -19.12 14.08 -10.54
C GLY A 456 -19.28 12.79 -9.71
N PRO A 457 -20.49 12.21 -9.68
CA PRO A 457 -20.71 10.90 -9.06
C PRO A 457 -19.87 9.85 -9.77
N LEU A 458 -19.00 9.16 -9.02
CA LEU A 458 -18.10 8.12 -9.54
C LEU A 458 -17.21 8.59 -10.71
N ARG A 459 -16.93 9.90 -10.76
CA ARG A 459 -16.08 10.51 -11.78
C ARG A 459 -15.03 11.39 -11.12
N TRP A 460 -13.78 11.24 -11.54
CA TRP A 460 -12.65 11.99 -11.00
C TRP A 460 -11.73 12.47 -12.10
N ARG A 461 -11.18 13.66 -11.92
CA ARG A 461 -10.07 14.18 -12.70
C ARG A 461 -8.79 14.00 -11.91
N VAL A 462 -7.81 13.36 -12.51
CA VAL A 462 -6.49 13.14 -11.92
C VAL A 462 -5.51 14.08 -12.60
N THR A 463 -4.76 14.84 -11.83
CA THR A 463 -3.68 15.69 -12.37
C THR A 463 -2.35 15.24 -11.80
N ARG A 464 -1.31 15.26 -12.62
CA ARG A 464 0.03 14.74 -12.29
C ARG A 464 -0.02 13.30 -11.75
N PRO A 465 -0.56 12.32 -12.52
CA PRO A 465 -0.74 10.95 -12.07
C PRO A 465 0.53 10.20 -11.64
N GLY A 466 1.72 10.79 -11.84
CA GLY A 466 3.01 10.26 -11.44
C GLY A 466 3.41 8.96 -12.14
N GLY A 467 4.66 8.52 -11.92
CA GLY A 467 5.21 7.19 -12.21
C GLY A 467 4.61 6.39 -13.38
N PRO A 468 4.33 5.09 -13.19
CA PRO A 468 3.46 4.25 -14.03
C PRO A 468 1.96 4.51 -13.81
N GLY A 469 1.60 5.32 -12.81
CA GLY A 469 0.26 5.85 -12.57
C GLY A 469 -0.83 4.78 -12.39
N THR A 470 -0.89 4.10 -11.25
CA THR A 470 -2.03 3.22 -10.93
C THR A 470 -2.88 3.83 -9.83
N LEU A 471 -4.20 3.83 -10.01
CA LEU A 471 -5.15 4.12 -8.92
C LEU A 471 -5.91 2.85 -8.55
N ARG A 472 -6.22 2.69 -7.28
CA ARG A 472 -7.07 1.64 -6.74
C ARG A 472 -8.37 2.24 -6.23
N ILE A 473 -9.48 1.54 -6.47
CA ILE A 473 -10.78 1.84 -5.88
C ILE A 473 -11.14 0.65 -5.02
N ASP A 474 -11.19 0.87 -3.71
CA ASP A 474 -11.61 -0.14 -2.76
C ASP A 474 -13.14 -0.21 -2.67
N ALA A 475 -13.63 -1.36 -2.21
CA ALA A 475 -15.06 -1.66 -2.19
C ALA A 475 -15.75 -1.37 -3.55
N ALA A 476 -15.02 -1.62 -4.65
CA ALA A 476 -15.51 -1.35 -5.99
C ALA A 476 -16.74 -2.20 -6.31
N GLY A 477 -16.97 -3.34 -5.66
CA GLY A 477 -18.20 -4.12 -5.80
C GLY A 477 -18.54 -4.39 -7.27
N ALA A 478 -19.69 -3.90 -7.72
CA ALA A 478 -20.13 -3.99 -9.11
C ALA A 478 -19.57 -2.89 -10.04
N LEU A 479 -18.75 -1.97 -9.57
CA LEU A 479 -18.20 -0.88 -10.38
C LEU A 479 -17.11 -1.38 -11.33
N ALA A 480 -17.10 -0.84 -12.53
CA ALA A 480 -16.12 -1.07 -13.58
C ALA A 480 -15.72 0.26 -14.23
N LEU A 481 -14.54 0.29 -14.85
CA LEU A 481 -14.10 1.42 -15.67
C LEU A 481 -15.07 1.62 -16.85
N ASP A 482 -15.66 2.81 -16.98
CA ASP A 482 -16.38 3.20 -18.18
C ASP A 482 -15.35 3.71 -19.21
N VAL A 483 -14.98 2.83 -20.15
CA VAL A 483 -13.88 3.11 -21.10
C VAL A 483 -14.24 4.26 -22.02
N ALA A 484 -15.50 4.35 -22.46
CA ALA A 484 -15.98 5.37 -23.39
C ALA A 484 -16.01 6.77 -22.75
N ASP A 485 -16.25 6.86 -21.45
CA ASP A 485 -16.34 8.12 -20.71
C ASP A 485 -15.05 8.49 -19.94
N SER A 486 -14.00 7.68 -20.07
CA SER A 486 -12.69 7.89 -19.46
C SER A 486 -11.63 8.36 -20.48
N SER A 487 -10.63 9.12 -20.02
CA SER A 487 -9.50 9.58 -20.84
C SER A 487 -8.20 9.55 -20.05
N GLY A 488 -7.06 9.26 -20.72
CA GLY A 488 -5.77 9.08 -20.03
C GLY A 488 -5.70 7.82 -19.16
N VAL A 489 -6.61 6.86 -19.37
CA VAL A 489 -6.63 5.55 -18.69
C VAL A 489 -6.30 4.46 -19.72
N LEU A 490 -5.24 3.70 -19.47
CA LEU A 490 -4.83 2.55 -20.29
C LEU A 490 -5.84 1.40 -20.16
N GLY A 491 -6.30 1.13 -18.94
CA GLY A 491 -7.33 0.13 -18.69
C GLY A 491 -7.50 -0.20 -17.21
N ALA A 492 -8.07 -1.37 -16.91
CA ALA A 492 -8.42 -1.78 -15.56
C ALA A 492 -8.27 -3.29 -15.33
N ARG A 493 -7.92 -3.66 -14.10
CA ARG A 493 -7.90 -5.05 -13.61
C ARG A 493 -8.54 -5.14 -12.23
N ARG A 494 -9.21 -6.24 -11.95
CA ARG A 494 -9.80 -6.51 -10.62
C ARG A 494 -8.90 -7.46 -9.82
N PHE A 495 -8.70 -7.15 -8.55
CA PHE A 495 -8.15 -8.07 -7.56
C PHE A 495 -9.10 -8.10 -6.36
N GLY A 496 -9.81 -9.23 -6.19
CA GLY A 496 -10.85 -9.35 -5.17
C GLY A 496 -11.94 -8.29 -5.33
N ALA A 497 -12.19 -7.51 -4.27
CA ALA A 497 -13.19 -6.45 -4.25
C ALA A 497 -12.67 -5.10 -4.77
N SER A 498 -11.37 -4.98 -5.05
CA SER A 498 -10.73 -3.73 -5.47
C SER A 498 -10.54 -3.68 -6.98
N LEU A 499 -10.73 -2.49 -7.56
CA LEU A 499 -10.53 -2.20 -8.97
C LEU A 499 -9.26 -1.36 -9.14
N PHE A 500 -8.34 -1.81 -9.99
CA PHE A 500 -7.07 -1.13 -10.26
C PHE A 500 -7.13 -0.54 -11.66
N LEU A 501 -6.86 0.76 -11.76
CA LEU A 501 -6.91 1.54 -12.98
C LEU A 501 -5.50 1.93 -13.37
N ALA A 502 -5.04 1.46 -14.53
CA ALA A 502 -3.75 1.83 -15.09
C ALA A 502 -3.92 3.15 -15.86
N LEU A 503 -3.27 4.22 -15.43
CA LEU A 503 -3.24 5.52 -16.09
C LEU A 503 -2.11 5.57 -17.12
N ASP A 504 -2.26 6.40 -18.13
CA ASP A 504 -1.18 6.68 -19.07
C ASP A 504 -0.15 7.61 -18.39
N PRO A 505 1.09 7.15 -18.16
CA PRO A 505 2.11 7.95 -17.51
C PRO A 505 2.57 9.18 -18.33
N ALA A 506 2.31 9.20 -19.65
CA ALA A 506 2.58 10.38 -20.47
C ALA A 506 1.49 11.45 -20.32
N SER A 507 0.33 11.10 -19.76
CA SER A 507 -0.77 12.03 -19.60
C SER A 507 -0.57 12.92 -18.38
N THR A 508 -0.66 14.23 -18.57
CA THR A 508 -0.65 15.20 -17.45
C THR A 508 -2.00 15.29 -16.74
N LYS A 509 -3.08 14.80 -17.39
CA LYS A 509 -4.45 14.83 -16.90
C LYS A 509 -5.21 13.58 -17.34
N ALA A 510 -5.75 12.83 -16.40
CA ALA A 510 -6.67 11.74 -16.68
C ALA A 510 -8.07 12.08 -16.18
N VAL A 511 -9.09 11.56 -16.85
CA VAL A 511 -10.47 11.56 -16.37
C VAL A 511 -10.91 10.12 -16.24
N ILE A 512 -11.36 9.76 -15.05
CA ILE A 512 -11.82 8.44 -14.69
C ILE A 512 -13.32 8.52 -14.49
N SER A 513 -14.05 7.66 -15.19
CA SER A 513 -15.48 7.47 -14.99
C SER A 513 -15.73 6.00 -14.70
N LEU A 514 -16.55 5.70 -13.68
CA LEU A 514 -16.97 4.34 -13.37
C LEU A 514 -18.46 4.17 -13.61
N ALA A 515 -18.84 2.96 -14.00
CA ALA A 515 -20.22 2.54 -14.15
C ALA A 515 -20.45 1.19 -13.47
N GLU A 516 -21.70 0.88 -13.14
CA GLU A 516 -22.06 -0.48 -12.71
C GLU A 516 -21.86 -1.48 -13.85
N SER A 517 -21.28 -2.63 -13.50
CA SER A 517 -21.09 -3.83 -14.30
C SER A 517 -21.90 -4.97 -13.73
N ARG A 518 -22.69 -5.63 -14.59
CA ARG A 518 -23.60 -6.70 -14.17
C ARG A 518 -22.92 -8.04 -13.92
N ASP A 519 -21.73 -8.21 -14.47
CA ASP A 519 -20.94 -9.45 -14.50
C ASP A 519 -19.67 -9.38 -13.64
N GLY A 520 -19.44 -8.26 -12.96
CA GLY A 520 -18.21 -8.03 -12.20
C GLY A 520 -16.97 -7.79 -13.07
N ALA A 521 -17.11 -7.53 -14.37
CA ALA A 521 -15.99 -7.13 -15.22
C ALA A 521 -15.23 -5.92 -14.67
N ALA A 522 -13.94 -5.81 -14.97
CA ALA A 522 -13.12 -4.67 -14.55
C ALA A 522 -13.39 -3.41 -15.39
N ALA A 523 -13.89 -3.58 -16.61
CA ALA A 523 -14.22 -2.52 -17.54
C ALA A 523 -15.57 -2.81 -18.21
N ARG A 524 -16.30 -1.74 -18.49
CA ARG A 524 -17.54 -1.74 -19.27
C ARG A 524 -17.23 -1.21 -20.66
N PHE A 525 -17.69 -1.93 -21.67
CA PHE A 525 -17.38 -1.67 -23.07
C PHE A 525 -18.61 -1.28 -23.87
N THR A 526 -18.41 -0.40 -24.82
CA THR A 526 -19.20 -0.24 -26.04
C THR A 526 -18.48 -0.91 -27.22
N PRO A 527 -19.17 -1.26 -28.32
CA PRO A 527 -18.51 -1.85 -29.49
C PRO A 527 -17.36 -0.96 -29.99
N GLY A 528 -16.16 -1.53 -30.16
CA GLY A 528 -14.94 -0.83 -30.55
C GLY A 528 -14.02 -0.41 -29.40
N ASP A 529 -14.51 -0.45 -28.15
CA ASP A 529 -13.66 -0.14 -26.99
C ASP A 529 -12.57 -1.21 -26.78
N ILE A 530 -11.37 -0.73 -26.45
CA ILE A 530 -10.18 -1.53 -26.15
C ILE A 530 -9.66 -1.10 -24.77
N SER A 531 -9.43 -2.02 -23.84
CA SER A 531 -8.89 -1.70 -22.52
C SER A 531 -7.72 -2.61 -22.19
N LEU A 532 -6.65 -2.04 -21.63
CA LEU A 532 -5.59 -2.84 -21.04
C LEU A 532 -6.14 -3.65 -19.86
N ILE A 533 -5.79 -4.93 -19.79
CA ILE A 533 -5.96 -5.76 -18.59
C ILE A 533 -4.64 -5.74 -17.83
N GLU A 534 -3.55 -6.05 -18.52
CA GLU A 534 -2.22 -6.02 -17.92
C GLU A 534 -1.09 -5.85 -18.96
N ALA A 535 0.03 -5.29 -18.53
CA ALA A 535 1.24 -5.21 -19.33
C ALA A 535 2.47 -5.58 -18.49
N GLY A 536 3.30 -6.47 -19.03
CA GLY A 536 4.68 -6.64 -18.58
C GLY A 536 5.59 -5.47 -18.94
N PRO A 537 5.55 -4.98 -20.20
CA PRO A 537 6.35 -3.83 -20.58
C PRO A 537 5.68 -2.51 -20.18
N ARG A 538 6.44 -1.41 -20.04
CA ARG A 538 5.86 -0.11 -19.72
C ARG A 538 5.17 0.49 -20.95
N LEU A 539 3.86 0.71 -20.85
CA LEU A 539 3.05 1.41 -21.86
C LEU A 539 2.90 2.90 -21.53
N SER A 540 2.86 3.76 -22.54
CA SER A 540 2.73 5.22 -22.42
C SER A 540 2.23 5.87 -23.72
N ASP A 541 1.93 7.17 -23.71
CA ASP A 541 1.49 7.96 -24.87
C ASP A 541 0.29 7.31 -25.57
N LEU A 542 -0.75 7.06 -24.77
CA LEU A 542 -1.99 6.43 -25.21
C LEU A 542 -2.76 7.38 -26.12
N ARG A 543 -3.01 6.92 -27.35
CA ARG A 543 -3.88 7.60 -28.31
C ARG A 543 -5.01 6.66 -28.66
N ARG A 544 -6.25 7.09 -28.37
CA ARG A 544 -7.46 6.33 -28.66
C ARG A 544 -8.18 6.97 -29.84
N THR A 545 -8.62 6.13 -30.76
CA THR A 545 -9.66 6.45 -31.75
C THR A 545 -10.92 5.66 -31.39
N ALA A 546 -11.98 5.75 -32.20
CA ALA A 546 -13.20 4.97 -31.96
C ALA A 546 -12.97 3.45 -31.97
N CYS A 547 -11.92 2.97 -32.66
CA CYS A 547 -11.75 1.55 -32.97
C CYS A 547 -10.31 1.05 -32.84
N ALA A 548 -9.38 1.94 -32.53
CA ALA A 548 -7.98 1.58 -32.38
C ALA A 548 -7.34 2.32 -31.21
N VAL A 549 -6.36 1.66 -30.59
CA VAL A 549 -5.46 2.26 -29.60
C VAL A 549 -4.03 2.19 -30.09
N VAL A 550 -3.29 3.26 -29.87
CA VAL A 550 -1.85 3.34 -30.13
C VAL A 550 -1.17 3.66 -28.80
N VAL A 551 -0.14 2.91 -28.46
CA VAL A 551 0.68 3.12 -27.26
C VAL A 551 2.16 2.99 -27.61
N THR A 552 3.00 3.73 -26.88
CA THR A 552 4.45 3.58 -26.88
C THR A 552 4.86 2.58 -25.80
N ILE A 553 5.67 1.60 -26.18
CA ILE A 553 6.25 0.60 -25.28
C ILE A 553 7.71 0.94 -25.01
N SER A 554 8.15 0.90 -23.76
CA SER A 554 9.53 1.20 -23.39
C SER A 554 10.07 0.38 -22.22
N GLY A 555 11.41 0.28 -22.14
CA GLY A 555 12.13 0.00 -20.91
C GLY A 555 12.01 -1.43 -20.37
N SER A 556 11.60 -2.39 -21.20
CA SER A 556 11.32 -3.75 -20.75
C SER A 556 12.08 -4.81 -21.52
N ALA A 557 12.44 -5.88 -20.83
CA ALA A 557 12.73 -7.17 -21.46
C ALA A 557 11.52 -7.64 -22.32
N PRO A 558 11.69 -8.65 -23.20
CA PRO A 558 10.57 -9.26 -23.89
C PRO A 558 9.44 -9.62 -22.92
N GLY A 559 8.21 -9.35 -23.32
CA GLY A 559 7.05 -9.51 -22.44
C GLY A 559 5.77 -9.65 -23.22
N ALA A 560 4.65 -9.63 -22.50
CA ALA A 560 3.33 -9.69 -23.11
C ALA A 560 2.43 -8.59 -22.55
N THR A 561 1.48 -8.19 -23.38
CA THR A 561 0.36 -7.33 -23.00
C THR A 561 -0.94 -8.10 -23.20
N ARG A 562 -1.92 -7.88 -22.32
CA ARG A 562 -3.26 -8.46 -22.43
C ARG A 562 -4.30 -7.37 -22.47
N TRP A 563 -5.24 -7.50 -23.40
CA TRP A 563 -6.25 -6.50 -23.71
C TRP A 563 -7.64 -7.12 -23.70
N SER A 564 -8.61 -6.40 -23.15
CA SER A 564 -10.03 -6.69 -23.30
C SER A 564 -10.57 -5.83 -24.44
N ILE A 565 -11.19 -6.46 -25.43
CA ILE A 565 -11.61 -5.82 -26.68
C ILE A 565 -13.03 -6.26 -26.98
N ALA A 566 -13.91 -5.29 -27.22
CA ALA A 566 -15.30 -5.56 -27.59
C ALA A 566 -15.43 -5.70 -29.12
N GLY A 567 -15.75 -6.91 -29.60
CA GLY A 567 -16.09 -7.13 -31.01
C GLY A 567 -15.41 -8.35 -31.65
N GLU A 568 -15.01 -8.18 -32.91
CA GLU A 568 -14.38 -9.20 -33.75
C GLU A 568 -12.91 -9.45 -33.37
N ALA A 569 -12.23 -10.32 -34.12
CA ALA A 569 -10.82 -10.61 -33.91
C ALA A 569 -9.96 -9.36 -34.22
N PRO A 570 -9.25 -8.81 -33.22
CA PRO A 570 -8.46 -7.61 -33.37
C PRO A 570 -7.20 -7.85 -34.21
N ARG A 571 -6.62 -6.77 -34.70
CA ARG A 571 -5.33 -6.76 -35.40
C ARG A 571 -4.34 -5.95 -34.59
N ALA A 572 -3.12 -6.45 -34.44
CA ALA A 572 -2.03 -5.70 -33.81
C ALA A 572 -0.89 -5.44 -34.78
N ARG A 573 -0.23 -4.30 -34.61
CA ARG A 573 1.00 -3.94 -35.32
C ARG A 573 2.03 -3.39 -34.33
N ILE A 574 3.30 -3.79 -34.51
CA ILE A 574 4.44 -3.18 -33.82
C ILE A 574 5.29 -2.48 -34.86
N ASP A 575 5.47 -1.17 -34.71
CA ASP A 575 6.15 -0.29 -35.67
C ASP A 575 5.61 -0.48 -37.11
N GLY A 576 4.29 -0.64 -37.23
CA GLY A 576 3.58 -0.87 -38.50
C GLY A 576 3.63 -2.31 -39.03
N ALA A 577 4.49 -3.18 -38.49
CA ALA A 577 4.54 -4.59 -38.88
C ALA A 577 3.45 -5.41 -38.15
N PRO A 578 2.66 -6.25 -38.84
CA PRO A 578 1.62 -7.04 -38.20
C PRO A 578 2.22 -8.07 -37.23
N VAL A 579 1.61 -8.20 -36.04
CA VAL A 579 1.98 -9.20 -35.04
C VAL A 579 0.76 -10.08 -34.68
N PRO A 580 0.97 -11.37 -34.36
CA PRO A 580 -0.13 -12.23 -33.97
C PRO A 580 -0.74 -11.77 -32.63
N MET A 581 -2.05 -11.88 -32.54
CA MET A 581 -2.79 -11.77 -31.29
C MET A 581 -3.38 -13.13 -30.94
N GLU A 582 -3.15 -13.60 -29.73
CA GLU A 582 -3.68 -14.87 -29.23
C GLU A 582 -4.85 -14.61 -28.28
N ARG A 583 -5.95 -15.34 -28.44
CA ARG A 583 -7.08 -15.24 -27.52
C ARG A 583 -6.90 -16.22 -26.36
N ASP A 584 -6.96 -15.72 -25.14
CA ASP A 584 -7.02 -16.54 -23.92
C ASP A 584 -8.37 -16.35 -23.19
N GLU A 585 -8.49 -16.90 -21.98
CA GLU A 585 -9.71 -16.84 -21.18
C GLU A 585 -10.07 -15.40 -20.76
N ASP A 586 -9.07 -14.54 -20.60
CA ASP A 586 -9.21 -13.20 -20.05
C ASP A 586 -9.20 -12.10 -21.12
N GLY A 587 -8.70 -12.38 -22.33
CA GLY A 587 -8.72 -11.42 -23.43
C GLY A 587 -7.83 -11.79 -24.60
N TRP A 588 -7.20 -10.77 -25.19
CA TRP A 588 -6.28 -10.88 -26.31
C TRP A 588 -4.87 -10.54 -25.86
N ARG A 589 -3.95 -11.48 -26.08
CA ARG A 589 -2.54 -11.38 -25.75
C ARG A 589 -1.73 -10.98 -26.98
N VAL A 590 -0.76 -10.08 -26.77
CA VAL A 590 0.28 -9.73 -27.75
C VAL A 590 1.63 -9.85 -27.08
N ASP A 591 2.52 -10.67 -27.66
CA ASP A 591 3.92 -10.71 -27.26
C ASP A 591 4.68 -9.55 -27.89
N VAL A 592 5.55 -8.93 -27.08
CA VAL A 592 6.26 -7.70 -27.40
C VAL A 592 7.76 -7.96 -27.32
N PRO A 593 8.55 -7.50 -28.31
CA PRO A 593 10.00 -7.67 -28.30
C PRO A 593 10.67 -6.87 -27.18
N ASP A 594 11.97 -7.09 -27.00
CA ASP A 594 12.80 -6.28 -26.10
C ASP A 594 12.79 -4.81 -26.56
N SER A 595 12.37 -3.91 -25.68
CA SER A 595 12.27 -2.46 -25.92
C SER A 595 13.23 -1.65 -25.05
N ARG A 596 14.25 -2.30 -24.44
CA ARG A 596 15.25 -1.61 -23.61
C ARG A 596 16.12 -0.65 -24.41
N ALA A 597 16.44 -1.00 -25.66
CA ALA A 597 17.32 -0.20 -26.51
C ALA A 597 16.61 1.01 -27.13
N ALA A 598 15.33 0.85 -27.50
CA ALA A 598 14.52 1.89 -28.10
C ALA A 598 13.03 1.61 -27.84
N PRO A 599 12.21 2.65 -27.61
CA PRO A 599 10.77 2.50 -27.56
C PRO A 599 10.20 2.04 -28.91
N VAL A 600 9.13 1.25 -28.87
CA VAL A 600 8.38 0.79 -30.05
C VAL A 600 6.91 1.19 -29.96
N THR A 601 6.23 1.32 -31.09
CA THR A 601 4.80 1.67 -31.13
C THR A 601 3.96 0.43 -31.32
N LEU A 602 3.01 0.17 -30.41
CA LEU A 602 1.99 -0.86 -30.55
C LEU A 602 0.66 -0.22 -30.92
N GLU A 603 0.09 -0.65 -32.04
CA GLU A 603 -1.24 -0.31 -32.51
C GLU A 603 -2.14 -1.55 -32.42
N ILE A 604 -3.32 -1.42 -31.84
CA ILE A 604 -4.35 -2.45 -31.78
C ILE A 604 -5.64 -1.89 -32.37
N ASP A 605 -6.20 -2.58 -33.35
CA ASP A 605 -7.44 -2.24 -34.06
C ASP A 605 -8.51 -3.31 -33.79
N ALA A 606 -9.67 -2.87 -33.29
CA ALA A 606 -10.83 -3.71 -32.97
C ALA A 606 -11.66 -4.12 -34.20
N GLY A 607 -11.35 -3.60 -35.39
CA GLY A 607 -11.97 -4.02 -36.65
C GLY A 607 -13.38 -3.46 -36.88
N CYS A 608 -13.64 -2.22 -36.49
CA CYS A 608 -14.91 -1.59 -36.84
C CYS A 608 -15.11 -1.52 -38.36
N ALA A 609 -16.33 -1.79 -38.82
CA ALA A 609 -16.71 -1.53 -40.21
C ALA A 609 -16.63 -0.01 -40.47
N GLU A 610 -15.74 0.39 -41.38
CA GLU A 610 -15.67 1.78 -41.89
C GLU A 610 -16.95 2.22 -42.59
#